data_AF-C0BEY0-F1
#
_entry.id   AF-C0BEY0-F1
#
_cell.length_a   1.000
_cell.length_b   1.000
_cell.length_c   1.000
_cell.angle_alpha   90.00
_cell.angle_beta   90.00
_cell.angle_gamma   90.00
#
_symmetry.space_group_name_H-M   'P 1'
#
loop_
_entity.id
_entity.type
_entity.pdbx_description
1 polymer ?
#
loop_
_entity_poly.entity_id
_entity_poly.type
_entity_poly.pdbx_seq_one_letter_code
_entity_poly.pdbx_strand_id
1 'polypeptide(L)'
;MESLNNILKKSLNKEFLSAIISNPREKGGIVKIKIRPVEHKDNILYQCEEHRNNQVFHHNLNEEEAAGYIENAMQEFKQMQMETRKFRYQVLVSKKGKMTIQRRLQTGRFKEIDLSHNRKKHYILEEGKAVPFLQDLGVMTKEGEIVRTKFDKFRQINRFLEFIEDVLPELPKDREVTILDFGCGKSYLTFAIYYYLHELKGYDIRIIGLDLKTDVIYACNQLAK
;
A
#
# COMPACT_ATOMS: atom_id res chain seq x y z
N MET A 1 -28.51 18.87 -18.31
CA MET A 1 -27.14 18.50 -17.88
C MET A 1 -27.20 18.27 -16.38
N GLU A 2 -26.74 17.12 -15.89
CA GLU A 2 -26.70 16.84 -14.44
C GLU A 2 -25.67 17.78 -13.79
N SER A 3 -26.07 18.52 -12.74
CA SER A 3 -25.16 19.41 -12.01
C SER A 3 -24.21 18.60 -11.13
N LEU A 4 -23.03 19.16 -10.84
CA LEU A 4 -22.07 18.52 -9.93
C LEU A 4 -22.71 18.23 -8.56
N ASN A 5 -23.47 19.17 -8.00
CA ASN A 5 -24.19 19.01 -6.74
C ASN A 5 -25.04 17.74 -6.70
N ASN A 6 -25.86 17.53 -7.74
CA ASN A 6 -26.73 16.37 -7.85
C ASN A 6 -25.95 15.06 -7.93
N ILE A 7 -24.78 15.07 -8.57
CA ILE A 7 -23.90 13.90 -8.64
C ILE A 7 -23.28 13.62 -7.27
N LEU A 8 -22.81 14.64 -6.56
CA LEU A 8 -22.20 14.48 -5.24
C LEU A 8 -23.21 13.94 -4.22
N LYS A 9 -24.41 14.53 -4.14
CA LYS A 9 -25.50 14.06 -3.25
C LYS A 9 -25.90 12.60 -3.50
N LYS A 10 -25.84 12.14 -4.75
CA LYS A 10 -26.16 10.73 -5.09
C LYS A 10 -24.97 9.79 -4.91
N SER A 11 -23.75 10.30 -4.86
CA SER A 11 -22.52 9.50 -4.94
C SER A 11 -21.77 9.42 -3.63
N LEU A 12 -21.88 10.42 -2.74
CA LEU A 12 -21.28 10.44 -1.41
C LEU A 12 -22.11 9.57 -0.46
N ASN A 13 -22.03 8.26 -0.67
CA ASN A 13 -22.59 7.24 0.22
C ASN A 13 -21.69 6.00 0.18
N LYS A 14 -22.20 4.84 0.60
CA LYS A 14 -21.47 3.55 0.61
C LYS A 14 -20.93 3.12 -0.76
N GLU A 15 -21.44 3.69 -1.85
CA GLU A 15 -20.98 3.43 -3.21
C GLU A 15 -19.77 4.30 -3.61
N PHE A 16 -19.45 5.36 -2.86
CA PHE A 16 -18.30 6.23 -3.11
C PHE A 16 -16.98 5.45 -2.91
N LEU A 17 -16.05 5.55 -3.86
CA LEU A 17 -14.72 4.93 -3.73
C LEU A 17 -13.66 6.00 -3.44
N SER A 18 -13.59 7.01 -4.30
CA SER A 18 -12.63 8.10 -4.16
C SER A 18 -12.97 9.27 -5.07
N ALA A 19 -12.43 10.45 -4.74
CA ALA A 19 -12.31 11.55 -5.67
C ALA A 19 -10.91 12.15 -5.63
N ILE A 20 -10.46 12.65 -6.77
CA ILE A 20 -9.18 13.35 -6.94
C ILE A 20 -9.47 14.66 -7.66
N ILE A 21 -9.22 15.77 -6.99
CA ILE A 21 -9.27 17.11 -7.57
C ILE A 21 -7.82 17.56 -7.84
N SER A 22 -7.56 18.06 -9.05
CA SER A 22 -6.21 18.38 -9.51
C SER A 22 -6.21 19.45 -10.59
N ASN A 23 -5.00 19.89 -10.98
CA ASN A 23 -4.79 20.95 -11.96
C ASN A 23 -5.34 22.31 -11.47
N PRO A 24 -4.71 22.93 -10.47
CA PRO A 24 -5.16 24.21 -9.91
C PRO A 24 -5.13 25.32 -10.96
N ARG A 25 -5.95 26.36 -10.74
CA ARG A 25 -5.95 27.58 -11.56
C ARG A 25 -4.68 28.39 -11.33
N GLU A 26 -4.36 28.61 -10.06
CA GLU A 26 -3.20 29.36 -9.60
C GLU A 26 -2.05 28.44 -9.14
N LYS A 27 -0.83 28.98 -9.16
CA LYS A 27 0.36 28.30 -8.63
C LYS A 27 0.61 28.72 -7.18
N GLY A 28 1.23 27.84 -6.39
CA GLY A 28 1.69 28.15 -5.03
C GLY A 28 0.74 27.73 -3.89
N GLY A 29 -0.43 27.17 -4.21
CA GLY A 29 -1.39 26.65 -3.22
C GLY A 29 -1.45 25.11 -3.19
N ILE A 30 -2.63 24.59 -2.91
CA ILE A 30 -2.92 23.15 -2.94
C ILE A 30 -2.75 22.65 -4.38
N VAL A 31 -1.94 21.61 -4.58
CA VAL A 31 -1.68 21.04 -5.92
C VAL A 31 -2.63 19.91 -6.26
N LYS A 32 -3.15 19.22 -5.24
CA LYS A 32 -4.03 18.05 -5.38
C LYS A 32 -4.80 17.82 -4.11
N ILE A 33 -6.07 17.44 -4.24
CA ILE A 33 -6.91 17.00 -3.13
C ILE A 33 -7.32 15.56 -3.44
N LYS A 34 -7.10 14.65 -2.49
CA LYS A 34 -7.64 13.28 -2.56
C LYS A 34 -8.71 13.11 -1.51
N ILE A 35 -9.80 12.47 -1.87
CA ILE A 35 -10.95 12.28 -1.00
C ILE A 35 -11.29 10.80 -1.01
N ARG A 36 -11.45 10.22 0.18
CA ARG A 36 -11.80 8.80 0.35
C ARG A 36 -12.74 8.62 1.54
N PRO A 37 -13.67 7.65 1.49
CA PRO A 37 -14.48 7.33 2.64
C PRO A 37 -13.62 6.64 3.70
N VAL A 38 -13.93 6.88 4.97
CA VAL A 38 -13.29 6.26 6.13
C VAL A 38 -14.34 5.99 7.20
N GLU A 39 -14.28 4.82 7.83
CA GLU A 39 -15.15 4.50 8.96
C GLU A 39 -14.60 5.10 10.25
N HIS A 40 -15.44 5.86 10.95
CA HIS A 40 -15.13 6.43 12.25
C HIS A 40 -16.32 6.25 13.20
N LYS A 41 -16.18 5.38 14.22
CA LYS A 41 -17.21 5.13 15.25
C LYS A 41 -18.61 4.90 14.65
N ASP A 42 -18.73 3.90 13.78
CA ASP A 42 -19.96 3.49 13.09
C ASP A 42 -20.56 4.49 12.09
N ASN A 43 -19.87 5.60 11.81
CA ASN A 43 -20.26 6.57 10.79
C ASN A 43 -19.22 6.65 9.67
N ILE A 44 -19.68 6.92 8.44
CA ILE A 44 -18.80 7.18 7.30
C ILE A 44 -18.46 8.67 7.29
N LEU A 45 -17.18 8.97 7.39
CA LEU A 45 -16.64 10.30 7.11
C LEU A 45 -15.85 10.26 5.80
N TYR A 46 -15.63 11.42 5.21
CA TYR A 46 -14.83 11.60 4.00
C TYR A 46 -13.54 12.30 4.38
N GLN A 47 -12.44 11.54 4.35
CA GLN A 47 -11.12 12.08 4.59
C GLN A 47 -10.61 12.78 3.34
N CYS A 48 -10.27 14.06 3.49
CA CYS A 48 -9.66 14.90 2.47
C CYS A 48 -8.17 15.08 2.77
N GLU A 49 -7.32 14.75 1.80
CA GLU A 49 -5.86 14.91 1.83
C GLU A 49 -5.48 16.06 0.90
N GLU A 50 -5.14 17.22 1.46
CA GLU A 50 -4.62 18.37 0.71
C GLU A 50 -3.11 18.24 0.55
N HIS A 51 -2.66 18.05 -0.68
CA HIS A 51 -1.24 18.05 -1.00
C HIS A 51 -0.78 19.48 -1.30
N ARG A 52 0.18 19.99 -0.51
CA ARG A 52 0.85 21.27 -0.69
C ARG A 52 2.36 21.03 -0.79
N ASN A 53 2.88 20.96 -2.01
CA ASN A 53 4.29 20.60 -2.27
C ASN A 53 4.69 19.31 -1.52
N ASN A 54 5.54 19.42 -0.49
CA ASN A 54 6.04 18.28 0.31
C ASN A 54 5.22 17.98 1.57
N GLN A 55 4.10 18.68 1.79
CA GLN A 55 3.24 18.50 2.96
C GLN A 55 1.85 17.98 2.56
N VAL A 56 1.25 17.19 3.44
CA VAL A 56 -0.12 16.68 3.30
C VAL A 56 -0.91 17.03 4.55
N PHE A 57 -2.05 17.69 4.37
CA PHE A 57 -2.97 18.05 5.44
C PHE A 57 -4.22 17.19 5.35
N HIS A 58 -4.68 16.69 6.51
CA HIS A 58 -5.82 15.78 6.60
C HIS A 58 -6.95 16.42 7.38
N HIS A 59 -8.17 16.31 6.86
CA HIS A 59 -9.39 16.62 7.60
C HIS A 59 -10.50 15.63 7.22
N ASN A 60 -11.39 15.35 8.16
CA ASN A 60 -12.50 14.42 7.97
C ASN A 60 -13.80 15.21 7.96
N LEU A 61 -14.62 15.01 6.94
CA LEU A 61 -15.87 15.74 6.72
C LEU A 61 -17.05 14.77 6.73
N ASN A 62 -18.21 15.23 7.18
CA ASN A 62 -19.46 14.51 6.92
C ASN A 62 -19.89 14.64 5.44
N GLU A 63 -20.99 14.01 5.05
CA GLU A 63 -21.47 14.02 3.66
C GLU A 63 -21.74 15.43 3.11
N GLU A 64 -22.43 16.27 3.89
CA GLU A 64 -22.82 17.62 3.48
C GLU A 64 -21.60 18.54 3.38
N GLU A 65 -20.72 18.46 4.37
CA GLU A 65 -19.44 19.18 4.40
C GLU A 65 -18.54 18.77 3.23
N ALA A 66 -18.45 17.47 2.92
CA ALA A 66 -17.65 16.96 1.82
C ALA A 66 -18.19 17.43 0.46
N ALA A 67 -19.51 17.43 0.27
CA ALA A 67 -20.14 17.94 -0.94
C ALA A 67 -19.81 19.42 -1.15
N GLY A 68 -20.00 20.25 -0.12
CA GLY A 68 -19.69 21.68 -0.17
C GLY A 68 -18.19 21.95 -0.40
N TYR A 69 -17.32 21.17 0.25
CA TYR A 69 -15.88 21.28 0.08
C TYR A 69 -15.44 20.96 -1.36
N ILE A 70 -15.98 19.89 -1.96
CA ILE A 70 -15.70 19.54 -3.37
C ILE A 70 -16.17 20.64 -4.32
N GLU A 71 -17.37 21.19 -4.10
CA GLU A 71 -17.89 22.26 -4.95
C GLU A 71 -17.02 23.52 -4.90
N ASN A 72 -16.60 23.92 -3.71
CA ASN A 72 -15.70 25.06 -3.52
C ASN A 72 -14.33 24.79 -4.16
N ALA A 73 -13.76 23.60 -3.96
CA ALA A 73 -12.51 23.21 -4.59
C ALA A 73 -12.61 23.26 -6.12
N MET A 74 -13.74 22.87 -6.72
CA MET A 74 -13.91 22.91 -8.18
C MET A 74 -13.94 24.34 -8.78
N GLN A 75 -14.03 25.39 -7.96
CA GLN A 75 -13.80 26.76 -8.42
C GLN A 75 -12.31 27.03 -8.66
N GLU A 76 -11.45 26.53 -7.77
CA GLU A 76 -10.00 26.73 -7.79
C GLU A 76 -9.26 25.74 -8.69
N PHE A 77 -9.91 24.63 -9.08
CA PHE A 77 -9.31 23.56 -9.86
C PHE A 77 -9.99 23.36 -11.21
N LYS A 78 -9.23 22.83 -12.18
CA LYS A 78 -9.70 22.61 -13.56
C LYS A 78 -10.21 21.19 -13.79
N GLN A 79 -9.96 20.25 -12.88
CA GLN A 79 -10.27 18.85 -13.10
C GLN A 79 -10.59 18.10 -11.80
N MET A 80 -11.61 17.24 -11.87
CA MET A 80 -11.85 16.19 -10.89
C MET A 80 -12.08 14.85 -11.58
N GLN A 81 -11.59 13.79 -10.95
CA GLN A 81 -12.01 12.41 -11.23
C GLN A 81 -12.67 11.86 -9.97
N MET A 82 -13.81 11.20 -10.12
CA MET A 82 -14.51 10.56 -9.03
C MET A 82 -14.90 9.14 -9.44
N GLU A 83 -14.75 8.21 -8.52
CA GLU A 83 -15.11 6.81 -8.72
C GLU A 83 -16.14 6.40 -7.68
N THR A 84 -17.19 5.73 -8.14
CA THR A 84 -18.15 4.98 -7.34
C THR A 84 -18.10 3.53 -7.80
N ARG A 85 -18.70 2.60 -7.04
CA ARG A 85 -18.77 1.17 -7.42
C ARG A 85 -19.33 0.93 -8.83
N LYS A 86 -20.19 1.82 -9.32
CA LYS A 86 -20.89 1.67 -10.61
C LYS A 86 -20.36 2.58 -11.70
N PHE A 87 -19.83 3.76 -11.35
CA PHE A 87 -19.53 4.79 -12.31
C PHE A 87 -18.20 5.49 -12.04
N ARG A 88 -17.51 5.83 -13.12
CA ARG A 88 -16.43 6.83 -13.10
C ARG A 88 -16.96 8.13 -13.68
N TYR A 89 -16.67 9.21 -12.97
CA TYR A 89 -16.97 10.57 -13.38
C TYR A 89 -15.67 11.32 -13.65
N GLN A 90 -15.65 12.08 -14.74
CA GLN A 90 -14.60 13.05 -15.03
C GLN A 90 -15.24 14.42 -15.19
N VAL A 91 -14.83 15.36 -14.36
CA VAL A 91 -15.25 16.75 -14.42
C VAL A 91 -14.09 17.58 -14.94
N LEU A 92 -14.35 18.38 -15.97
CA LEU A 92 -13.39 19.31 -16.56
C LEU A 92 -14.00 20.71 -16.53
N VAL A 93 -13.22 21.68 -16.08
CA VAL A 93 -13.62 23.09 -16.04
C VAL A 93 -12.80 23.87 -17.05
N SER A 94 -13.50 24.53 -17.98
CA SER A 94 -12.84 25.37 -18.99
C SER A 94 -12.25 26.64 -18.37
N LYS A 95 -11.41 27.34 -19.14
CA LYS A 95 -10.87 28.65 -18.75
C LYS A 95 -11.99 29.66 -18.38
N LYS A 96 -13.14 29.59 -19.07
CA LYS A 96 -14.33 30.44 -18.85
C LYS A 96 -15.26 29.93 -17.74
N GLY A 97 -14.86 28.92 -16.95
CA GLY A 97 -15.66 28.38 -15.84
C GLY A 97 -16.73 27.35 -16.24
N LYS A 98 -16.98 27.14 -17.53
CA LYS A 98 -17.93 26.09 -17.98
C LYS A 98 -17.45 24.71 -17.55
N MET A 99 -18.27 24.00 -16.77
CA MET A 99 -18.03 22.62 -16.33
C MET A 99 -18.60 21.62 -17.33
N THR A 100 -17.83 20.58 -17.63
CA THR A 100 -18.22 19.42 -18.43
C THR A 100 -18.07 18.17 -17.58
N ILE A 101 -19.13 17.37 -17.47
CA ILE A 101 -19.13 16.15 -16.67
C ILE A 101 -19.33 14.95 -17.61
N GLN A 102 -18.36 14.05 -17.62
CA GLN A 102 -18.42 12.79 -18.35
C GLN A 102 -18.65 11.66 -17.35
N ARG A 103 -19.68 10.84 -17.59
CA ARG A 103 -20.00 9.65 -16.79
C ARG A 103 -19.76 8.40 -17.63
N ARG A 104 -19.03 7.42 -17.09
CA ARG A 104 -18.81 6.12 -17.70
C ARG A 104 -19.17 5.01 -16.72
N LEU A 105 -19.80 3.93 -17.18
CA LEU A 105 -20.01 2.73 -16.39
C LEU A 105 -18.66 2.08 -16.09
N GLN A 106 -18.46 1.61 -14.86
CA GLN A 106 -17.26 0.87 -14.50
C GLN A 106 -17.47 -0.60 -14.91
N THR A 107 -16.64 -1.10 -15.83
CA THR A 107 -16.67 -2.50 -16.29
C THR A 107 -15.44 -3.24 -15.75
N GLY A 108 -15.64 -4.18 -14.82
CA GLY A 108 -14.57 -4.96 -14.18
C GLY A 108 -14.92 -5.43 -12.75
N ARG A 109 -14.11 -6.34 -12.18
CA ARG A 109 -14.24 -6.79 -10.77
C ARG A 109 -14.18 -5.58 -9.84
N PHE A 110 -15.24 -5.37 -9.06
CA PHE A 110 -15.31 -4.35 -8.03
C PHE A 110 -14.12 -4.49 -7.08
N LYS A 111 -13.28 -3.45 -6.95
CA LYS A 111 -12.32 -3.40 -5.84
C LYS A 111 -13.13 -3.26 -4.56
N GLU A 112 -13.06 -4.26 -3.68
CA GLU A 112 -13.55 -4.10 -2.30
C GLU A 112 -12.87 -2.89 -1.69
N ILE A 113 -13.67 -1.98 -1.13
CA ILE A 113 -13.15 -0.81 -0.42
C ILE A 113 -12.71 -1.32 0.94
N ASP A 114 -11.41 -1.32 1.20
CA ASP A 114 -10.91 -1.37 2.56
C ASP A 114 -11.18 -0.01 3.22
N LEU A 115 -12.32 0.07 3.93
CA LEU A 115 -12.78 1.24 4.68
C LEU A 115 -12.00 1.44 5.98
N SER A 116 -11.10 0.52 6.32
CA SER A 116 -10.33 0.61 7.56
C SER A 116 -9.37 1.80 7.54
N HIS A 117 -9.34 2.54 8.64
CA HIS A 117 -8.39 3.64 8.87
C HIS A 117 -6.92 3.18 8.78
N ASN A 118 -6.69 1.88 8.91
CA ASN A 118 -5.38 1.29 8.99
C ASN A 118 -5.26 0.31 7.81
N ARG A 119 -4.76 0.79 6.66
CA ARG A 119 -4.31 -0.11 5.59
C ARG A 119 -3.33 -1.08 6.25
N LYS A 120 -3.78 -2.29 6.58
CA LYS A 120 -2.89 -3.31 7.13
C LYS A 120 -1.85 -3.53 6.04
N LYS A 121 -0.61 -3.17 6.34
CA LYS A 121 0.50 -3.41 5.43
C LYS A 121 0.58 -4.92 5.28
N HIS A 122 0.33 -5.41 4.07
CA HIS A 122 0.54 -6.81 3.75
C HIS A 122 2.05 -7.04 3.71
N TYR A 123 2.53 -7.83 4.65
CA TYR A 123 3.91 -8.28 4.74
C TYR A 123 3.95 -9.75 4.32
N ILE A 124 5.00 -10.15 3.58
CA ILE A 124 5.23 -11.55 3.19
C ILE A 124 5.37 -12.45 4.43
N LEU A 125 6.10 -11.96 5.43
CA LEU A 125 6.16 -12.55 6.76
C LEU A 125 5.16 -11.79 7.63
N GLU A 126 4.06 -12.44 7.99
CA GLU A 126 2.98 -11.82 8.75
C GLU A 126 3.23 -11.86 10.26
N GLU A 127 2.83 -10.78 10.95
CA GLU A 127 2.78 -10.76 12.41
C GLU A 127 1.67 -11.70 12.93
N GLY A 128 1.93 -12.40 14.03
CA GLY A 128 1.05 -13.42 14.59
C GLY A 128 1.27 -14.82 14.03
N LYS A 129 2.11 -14.97 13.00
CA LYS A 129 2.59 -16.28 12.54
C LYS A 129 4.04 -16.46 12.98
N ALA A 130 4.31 -17.46 13.79
CA ALA A 130 5.67 -17.77 14.23
C ALA A 130 6.56 -18.11 13.02
N VAL A 131 7.68 -17.40 12.91
CA VAL A 131 8.72 -17.61 11.89
C VAL A 131 10.03 -17.89 12.64
N PRO A 132 10.55 -19.14 12.63
CA PRO A 132 11.65 -19.56 13.51
C PRO A 132 12.88 -18.65 13.45
N PHE A 133 13.38 -18.35 12.26
CA PHE A 133 14.57 -17.49 12.14
C PHE A 133 14.31 -16.07 12.67
N LEU A 134 13.10 -15.52 12.58
CA LEU A 134 12.81 -14.21 13.17
C LEU A 134 12.84 -14.25 14.71
N GLN A 135 12.49 -15.39 15.31
CA GLN A 135 12.55 -15.61 16.75
C GLN A 135 14.00 -15.68 17.23
N ASP A 136 14.85 -16.45 16.54
CA ASP A 136 16.27 -16.56 16.86
C ASP A 136 17.00 -15.22 16.72
N LEU A 137 16.53 -14.35 15.83
CA LEU A 137 17.03 -12.99 15.66
C LEU A 137 16.51 -11.99 16.70
N GLY A 138 15.61 -12.41 17.58
CA GLY A 138 14.92 -11.54 18.53
C GLY A 138 14.08 -10.46 17.85
N VAL A 139 13.69 -10.67 16.58
CA VAL A 139 12.77 -9.78 15.84
C VAL A 139 11.33 -10.13 16.15
N MET A 140 11.05 -11.40 16.40
CA MET A 140 9.74 -11.93 16.72
C MET A 140 9.77 -12.64 18.07
N THR A 141 8.68 -12.56 18.84
CA THR A 141 8.52 -13.34 20.08
C THR A 141 8.15 -14.78 19.76
N LYS A 142 8.15 -15.65 20.78
CA LYS A 142 7.73 -17.05 20.62
C LYS A 142 6.26 -17.16 20.18
N GLU A 143 5.46 -16.17 20.57
CA GLU A 143 4.03 -16.03 20.28
C GLU A 143 3.77 -15.44 18.89
N GLY A 144 4.81 -15.05 18.14
CA GLY A 144 4.68 -14.51 16.78
C GLY A 144 4.51 -12.99 16.70
N GLU A 145 4.59 -12.28 17.82
CA GLU A 145 4.50 -10.82 17.85
C GLU A 145 5.83 -10.17 17.44
N ILE A 146 5.79 -9.02 16.77
CA ILE A 146 7.03 -8.33 16.40
C ILE A 146 7.53 -7.49 17.58
N VAL A 147 8.80 -7.69 17.95
CA VAL A 147 9.45 -6.89 18.98
C VAL A 147 9.50 -5.42 18.52
N ARG A 148 8.82 -4.53 19.26
CA ARG A 148 8.62 -3.12 18.86
C ARG A 148 9.91 -2.39 18.46
N THR A 149 11.00 -2.62 19.20
CA THR A 149 12.32 -2.01 18.94
C THR A 149 13.04 -2.59 17.71
N LYS A 150 12.54 -3.69 17.14
CA LYS A 150 13.07 -4.38 15.96
C LYS A 150 12.12 -4.31 14.77
N PHE A 151 11.03 -3.55 14.85
CA PHE A 151 10.05 -3.43 13.77
C PHE A 151 10.67 -2.93 12.46
N ASP A 152 11.65 -2.03 12.54
CA ASP A 152 12.39 -1.57 11.35
C ASP A 152 13.13 -2.69 10.64
N LYS A 153 13.72 -3.63 11.39
CA LYS A 153 14.39 -4.82 10.85
C LYS A 153 13.37 -5.76 10.20
N PHE A 154 12.22 -5.98 10.84
CA PHE A 154 11.11 -6.75 10.27
C PHE A 154 10.63 -6.16 8.92
N ARG A 155 10.49 -4.83 8.84
CA ARG A 155 10.14 -4.15 7.59
C ARG A 155 11.22 -4.29 6.52
N GLN A 156 12.50 -4.19 6.88
CA GLN A 156 13.62 -4.35 5.94
C GLN A 156 13.64 -5.76 5.35
N ILE A 157 13.45 -6.80 6.18
CA ILE A 157 13.40 -8.19 5.72
C ILE A 157 12.22 -8.40 4.77
N ASN A 158 11.03 -7.91 5.10
CA ASN A 158 9.88 -8.02 4.21
C ASN A 158 10.10 -7.29 2.87
N ARG A 159 10.64 -6.07 2.91
CA ARG A 159 10.96 -5.32 1.69
C ARG A 159 11.97 -6.04 0.81
N PHE A 160 12.94 -6.73 1.43
CA PHE A 160 13.88 -7.55 0.69
C PHE A 160 13.18 -8.75 0.01
N LEU A 161 12.27 -9.43 0.71
CA LEU A 161 11.50 -10.53 0.14
C LEU A 161 10.56 -10.08 -0.98
N GLU A 162 10.05 -8.85 -0.95
CA GLU A 162 9.28 -8.28 -2.08
C GLU A 162 10.15 -8.26 -3.37
N PHE A 163 11.43 -7.90 -3.26
CA PHE A 163 12.34 -7.96 -4.42
C PHE A 163 12.60 -9.39 -4.90
N ILE A 164 12.60 -10.36 -3.98
CA ILE A 164 12.71 -11.79 -4.36
C ILE A 164 11.41 -12.25 -5.03
N GLU A 165 10.24 -11.78 -4.58
CA GLU A 165 8.95 -12.10 -5.20
C GLU A 165 8.89 -11.68 -6.68
N ASP A 166 9.40 -10.49 -7.00
CA ASP A 166 9.43 -9.94 -8.35
C ASP A 166 10.21 -10.82 -9.35
N VAL A 167 11.20 -11.59 -8.89
CA VAL A 167 12.04 -12.46 -9.74
C VAL A 167 11.63 -13.94 -9.71
N LEU A 168 10.62 -14.32 -8.92
CA LEU A 168 10.13 -15.71 -8.86
C LEU A 168 9.75 -16.31 -10.22
N PRO A 169 9.12 -15.58 -11.16
CA PRO A 169 8.74 -16.16 -12.44
C PRO A 169 9.92 -16.67 -13.28
N GLU A 170 11.13 -16.14 -13.03
CA GLU A 170 12.36 -16.50 -13.74
C GLU A 170 13.06 -17.71 -13.10
N LEU A 171 12.66 -18.12 -11.90
CA LEU A 171 13.24 -19.27 -11.21
C LEU A 171 12.64 -20.58 -11.72
N PRO A 172 13.46 -21.56 -12.12
CA PRO A 172 12.96 -22.86 -12.53
C PRO A 172 12.33 -23.60 -11.34
N LYS A 173 11.29 -24.37 -11.61
CA LYS A 173 10.53 -25.16 -10.61
C LYS A 173 10.67 -26.66 -10.77
N ASP A 174 11.25 -27.09 -11.89
CA ASP A 174 11.42 -28.48 -12.31
C ASP A 174 12.76 -29.08 -11.87
N ARG A 175 13.59 -28.30 -11.16
CA ARG A 175 14.91 -28.71 -10.65
C ARG A 175 15.31 -27.91 -9.41
N GLU A 176 16.27 -28.43 -8.66
CA GLU A 176 16.91 -27.72 -7.56
C GLU A 176 17.59 -26.43 -8.06
N VAL A 177 17.31 -25.31 -7.40
CA VAL A 177 17.98 -24.01 -7.63
C VAL A 177 19.09 -23.81 -6.59
N THR A 178 20.33 -23.71 -7.07
CA THR A 178 21.44 -23.29 -6.20
C THR A 178 21.56 -21.77 -6.15
N ILE A 179 21.50 -21.20 -4.94
CA ILE A 179 21.67 -19.76 -4.67
C ILE A 179 23.01 -19.55 -3.97
N LEU A 180 23.83 -18.63 -4.48
CA LEU A 180 25.09 -18.23 -3.86
C LEU A 180 24.92 -16.89 -3.14
N ASP A 181 25.12 -16.87 -1.83
CA ASP A 181 25.01 -15.66 -1.01
C ASP A 181 26.40 -15.15 -0.62
N PHE A 182 26.86 -14.12 -1.33
CA PHE A 182 28.18 -13.51 -1.10
C PHE A 182 28.12 -12.47 0.01
N GLY A 183 29.01 -12.62 1.00
CA GLY A 183 29.00 -11.77 2.20
C GLY A 183 27.81 -12.07 3.09
N CYS A 184 27.50 -13.36 3.28
CA CYS A 184 26.29 -13.80 3.99
C CYS A 184 26.22 -13.29 5.44
N GLY A 185 27.35 -12.89 6.03
CA GLY A 185 27.40 -12.38 7.38
C GLY A 185 26.75 -13.39 8.33
N LYS A 186 25.94 -12.90 9.27
CA LYS A 186 25.19 -13.75 10.22
C LYS A 186 23.99 -14.50 9.60
N SER A 187 23.94 -14.62 8.27
CA SER A 187 22.97 -15.38 7.47
C SER A 187 21.50 -14.96 7.60
N TYR A 188 21.20 -13.74 8.06
CA TYR A 188 19.81 -13.31 8.29
C TYR A 188 18.96 -13.27 7.02
N LEU A 189 19.52 -12.73 5.93
CA LEU A 189 18.83 -12.67 4.64
C LEU A 189 18.84 -14.04 3.95
N THR A 190 19.88 -14.82 4.18
CA THR A 190 19.98 -16.23 3.75
C THR A 190 18.80 -17.04 4.29
N PHE A 191 18.54 -16.99 5.60
CA PHE A 191 17.41 -17.67 6.22
C PHE A 191 16.06 -17.10 5.76
N ALA A 192 15.97 -15.78 5.52
CA ALA A 192 14.75 -15.18 4.98
C ALA A 192 14.42 -15.71 3.58
N ILE A 193 15.41 -15.80 2.68
CA ILE A 193 15.24 -16.39 1.35
C ILE A 193 14.86 -17.85 1.47
N TYR A 194 15.57 -18.61 2.31
CA TYR A 194 15.30 -20.03 2.50
C TYR A 194 13.84 -20.25 2.92
N TYR A 195 13.42 -19.58 4.00
CA TYR A 195 12.07 -19.68 4.52
C TYR A 195 11.02 -19.27 3.47
N TYR A 196 11.26 -18.18 2.73
CA TYR A 196 10.30 -17.72 1.74
C TYR A 196 10.19 -18.66 0.53
N LEU A 197 11.31 -19.05 -0.08
CA LEU A 197 11.32 -19.87 -1.29
C LEU A 197 10.96 -21.32 -0.99
N HIS A 198 11.56 -21.90 0.04
CA HIS A 198 11.36 -23.31 0.39
C HIS A 198 10.05 -23.50 1.17
N GLU A 199 9.95 -22.93 2.38
CA GLU A 199 8.83 -23.20 3.29
C GLU A 199 7.50 -22.61 2.80
N LEU A 200 7.51 -21.39 2.23
CA LEU A 200 6.27 -20.72 1.81
C LEU A 200 5.90 -20.96 0.35
N LYS A 201 6.89 -21.05 -0.56
CA LYS A 201 6.63 -21.15 -2.01
C LYS A 201 6.90 -22.56 -2.59
N GLY A 202 7.50 -23.47 -1.81
CA GLY A 202 7.71 -24.86 -2.20
C GLY A 202 8.75 -25.06 -3.30
N TYR A 203 9.71 -24.13 -3.46
CA TYR A 203 10.83 -24.35 -4.36
C TYR A 203 11.83 -25.35 -3.76
N ASP A 204 12.37 -26.20 -4.63
CA ASP A 204 13.55 -26.98 -4.32
C ASP A 204 14.78 -26.09 -4.47
N ILE A 205 15.43 -25.76 -3.35
CA ILE A 205 16.54 -24.81 -3.32
C ILE A 205 17.68 -25.29 -2.44
N ARG A 206 18.88 -24.88 -2.82
CA ARG A 206 20.10 -25.02 -2.03
C ARG A 206 20.80 -23.69 -1.92
N ILE A 207 21.01 -23.18 -0.71
CA ILE A 207 21.74 -21.92 -0.50
C ILE A 207 23.15 -22.21 -0.01
N ILE A 208 24.14 -21.57 -0.63
CA ILE A 208 25.55 -21.63 -0.23
C ILE A 208 25.98 -20.22 0.17
N GLY A 209 26.18 -20.00 1.46
CA GLY A 209 26.71 -18.76 2.01
C GLY A 209 28.24 -18.71 1.93
N LEU A 210 28.78 -17.59 1.46
CA LEU A 210 30.21 -17.32 1.36
C LEU A 210 30.54 -16.07 2.19
N ASP A 211 31.49 -16.18 3.11
CA ASP A 211 32.01 -15.06 3.88
C ASP A 211 33.53 -15.18 4.04
N LEU A 212 34.20 -14.10 4.43
CA LEU A 212 35.64 -14.09 4.70
C LEU A 212 35.96 -14.37 6.17
N LYS A 213 34.97 -14.22 7.06
CA LYS A 213 35.14 -14.33 8.51
C LYS A 213 34.82 -15.74 9.01
N THR A 214 35.86 -16.47 9.44
CA THR A 214 35.73 -17.86 9.90
C THR A 214 34.77 -18.04 11.07
N ASP A 215 34.75 -17.10 12.02
CA ASP A 215 33.84 -17.09 13.17
C ASP A 215 32.37 -16.94 12.75
N VAL A 216 32.13 -16.09 11.75
CA VAL A 216 30.81 -15.89 11.15
C VAL A 216 30.35 -17.17 10.44
N ILE A 217 31.22 -17.79 9.65
CA ILE A 217 30.93 -19.05 8.95
C ILE A 217 30.59 -20.16 9.95
N TYR A 218 31.39 -20.31 11.01
CA TYR A 218 31.17 -21.34 12.02
C TYR A 218 29.83 -21.15 12.73
N ALA A 219 29.50 -19.92 13.14
CA ALA A 219 28.23 -19.61 13.77
C ALA A 219 27.04 -19.92 12.85
N CYS A 220 27.12 -19.57 11.57
CA CYS A 220 26.06 -19.84 10.60
C CYS A 220 25.86 -21.35 10.35
N ASN A 221 26.96 -22.12 10.26
CA ASN A 221 26.88 -23.57 10.11
C ASN A 221 26.26 -24.27 11.32
N GLN A 222 26.34 -23.69 12.52
CA GLN A 222 25.66 -24.23 13.69
C GLN A 222 24.19 -23.85 13.75
N LEU A 223 23.82 -22.66 13.25
CA LEU A 223 22.42 -22.24 13.13
C LEU A 223 21.65 -23.00 12.04
N ALA A 224 22.36 -23.52 11.03
CA ALA A 224 21.75 -24.27 9.92
C ALA A 224 21.48 -25.75 10.23
N LYS A 225 21.86 -26.25 11.41
CA LYS A 225 21.63 -27.63 11.86
C LYS A 225 20.41 -27.71 12.76
#